data_AF-A0A409WYN8-F1
#
_entry.id   AF-A0A409WYN8-F1
#
_cell.length_a   1.000
_cell.length_b   1.000
_cell.length_c   1.000
_cell.angle_alpha   90.00
_cell.angle_beta   90.00
_cell.angle_gamma   90.00
#
_symmetry.space_group_name_H-M   'P 1'
#
loop_
_entity.id
_entity.type
_entity.pdbx_description
1 polymer ?
#
loop_
_entity_poly.entity_id
_entity_poly.type
_entity_poly.pdbx_seq_one_letter_code
_entity_poly.pdbx_strand_id
1 'polypeptide(L)'
;MFLAGWVHRDISTGNILALNSSQGWIGKLADLEFAKEFPSRTKGSPDPKTGTLYFMPVEIALQMYCIAHPAKKSNKYGDNYDDEVSPPPPTSSPSPIQYNPQHDLESVWWVLLYIVTSCVYHPPSLTYAAKYFGYNETANRHHLIVSGNPVLFSTFMPELGAFAMRLPEVASTMYDLYTQRNGDQNAQKPDAYAGIHIHFYNTLATLPPQRPWRYIKVGVPVQQPSQPAPQAVDSPMRQPETPVMPDNDEEARPSKRLRADH
;
A
#
# COMPACT_ATOMS: atom_id res chain seq x y z
N MET A 1 -9.66 -8.95 -4.69
CA MET A 1 -9.77 -7.75 -3.84
C MET A 1 -10.61 -6.69 -4.52
N PHE A 2 -10.12 -5.98 -5.55
CA PHE A 2 -10.87 -4.90 -6.22
C PHE A 2 -12.31 -5.24 -6.63
N LEU A 3 -12.52 -6.33 -7.38
CA LEU A 3 -13.87 -6.74 -7.81
C LEU A 3 -14.82 -7.09 -6.65
N ALA A 4 -14.27 -7.44 -5.48
CA ALA A 4 -15.06 -7.69 -4.28
C ALA A 4 -15.36 -6.40 -3.49
N GLY A 5 -14.83 -5.24 -3.90
CA GLY A 5 -14.95 -3.98 -3.17
C GLY A 5 -13.98 -3.88 -1.99
N TRP A 6 -12.85 -4.59 -2.01
CA TRP A 6 -11.87 -4.58 -0.91
C TRP A 6 -10.47 -4.18 -1.37
N VAL A 7 -9.73 -3.58 -0.44
CA VAL A 7 -8.30 -3.29 -0.50
C VAL A 7 -7.55 -4.14 0.53
N HIS A 8 -6.39 -4.68 0.16
CA HIS A 8 -5.59 -5.58 0.98
C HIS A 8 -4.73 -4.85 1.99
N ARG A 9 -4.09 -3.75 1.56
CA ARG A 9 -3.29 -2.82 2.40
C ARG A 9 -1.95 -3.35 2.93
N ASP A 10 -1.69 -4.65 2.84
CA ASP A 10 -0.39 -5.25 3.14
C ASP A 10 0.07 -6.26 2.09
N ILE A 11 0.15 -5.85 0.83
CA ILE A 11 0.74 -6.71 -0.22
C ILE A 11 2.27 -6.69 -0.10
N SER A 12 2.85 -7.86 0.09
CA SER A 12 4.30 -8.05 0.24
C SER A 12 4.73 -9.41 -0.30
N THR A 13 6.03 -9.64 -0.41
CA THR A 13 6.55 -10.99 -0.75
C THR A 13 6.19 -12.04 0.30
N GLY A 14 5.97 -11.65 1.57
CA GLY A 14 5.57 -12.56 2.65
C GLY A 14 4.12 -13.01 2.55
N ASN A 15 3.26 -12.17 1.96
CA ASN A 15 1.82 -12.43 1.83
C ASN A 15 1.44 -13.02 0.46
N ILE A 16 2.43 -13.38 -0.37
CA ILE A 16 2.22 -14.04 -1.66
C ILE A 16 2.72 -15.49 -1.56
N LEU A 17 1.79 -16.44 -1.57
CA LEU A 17 2.06 -17.86 -1.57
C LEU A 17 2.24 -18.37 -3.00
N ALA A 18 3.33 -19.07 -3.26
CA ALA A 18 3.56 -19.76 -4.53
C ALA A 18 3.21 -21.25 -4.36
N LEU A 19 2.15 -21.71 -5.03
CA LEU A 19 1.73 -23.11 -5.03
C LEU A 19 2.10 -23.75 -6.35
N ASN A 20 2.82 -24.87 -6.29
CA ASN A 20 3.10 -25.69 -7.47
C ASN A 20 2.00 -26.75 -7.63
N SER A 21 1.33 -26.75 -8.78
CA SER A 21 0.27 -27.71 -9.13
C SER A 21 0.60 -28.45 -10.42
N SER A 22 -0.21 -29.46 -10.77
CA SER A 22 -0.10 -30.14 -12.07
C SER A 22 -0.30 -29.20 -13.28
N GLN A 23 -0.91 -28.02 -13.08
CA GLN A 23 -1.10 -26.99 -14.10
C GLN A 23 -0.01 -25.90 -14.06
N GLY A 24 1.00 -26.05 -13.21
CA GLY A 24 2.08 -25.08 -13.01
C GLY A 24 1.95 -24.28 -11.71
N TRP A 25 2.75 -23.21 -11.62
CA TRP A 25 2.81 -22.32 -10.46
C TRP A 25 1.61 -21.38 -10.42
N ILE A 26 0.97 -21.30 -9.26
CA ILE A 26 -0.14 -20.40 -8.96
C ILE A 26 0.29 -19.50 -7.80
N GLY A 27 0.23 -18.18 -8.00
CA GLY A 27 0.36 -17.21 -6.92
C GLY A 27 -0.99 -17.02 -6.22
N LYS A 28 -1.00 -17.05 -4.89
CA LYS A 28 -2.17 -16.68 -4.08
C LYS A 28 -1.79 -15.59 -3.10
N LEU A 29 -2.64 -14.57 -3.02
CA LEU A 29 -2.55 -13.56 -1.98
C LEU A 29 -3.15 -14.13 -0.68
N ALA A 30 -2.45 -13.96 0.43
CA ALA A 30 -2.83 -14.41 1.76
C ALA A 30 -2.83 -13.22 2.73
N ASP A 31 -3.28 -13.48 3.96
CA ASP A 31 -3.30 -12.54 5.08
C ASP A 31 -4.19 -11.29 4.89
N LEU A 32 -5.44 -11.41 5.32
CA LEU A 32 -6.46 -10.36 5.16
C LEU A 32 -6.70 -9.56 6.45
N GLU A 33 -5.83 -9.64 7.45
CA GLU A 33 -6.07 -9.01 8.75
C GLU A 33 -6.20 -7.48 8.67
N PHE A 34 -5.54 -6.86 7.68
CA PHE A 34 -5.59 -5.42 7.42
C PHE A 34 -6.56 -5.02 6.30
N ALA A 35 -7.21 -5.99 5.66
CA ALA A 35 -8.08 -5.73 4.54
C ALA A 35 -9.26 -4.82 4.94
N LYS A 36 -9.66 -3.92 4.03
CA LYS A 36 -10.74 -2.96 4.27
C LYS A 36 -11.65 -2.83 3.05
N GLU A 37 -12.93 -2.58 3.29
CA GLU A 37 -13.88 -2.26 2.23
C GLU A 37 -13.57 -0.89 1.62
N PHE A 38 -13.73 -0.78 0.31
CA PHE A 38 -13.59 0.44 -0.46
C PHE A 38 -14.86 0.70 -1.29
N PRO A 39 -15.45 1.92 -1.25
CA PRO A 39 -14.98 3.08 -0.49
C PRO A 39 -15.17 2.92 1.02
N SER A 40 -14.34 3.61 1.80
CA SER A 40 -14.39 3.52 3.26
C SER A 40 -15.74 3.99 3.79
N ARG A 41 -16.43 3.14 4.57
CA ARG A 41 -17.66 3.54 5.28
C ARG A 41 -17.40 4.55 6.38
N THR A 42 -16.20 4.54 6.96
CA THR A 42 -15.76 5.49 7.98
C THR A 42 -15.15 6.72 7.33
N LYS A 43 -15.74 7.88 7.63
CA LYS A 43 -15.22 9.20 7.28
C LYS A 43 -14.39 9.75 8.44
N GLY A 44 -13.27 10.41 8.15
CA GLY A 44 -12.70 11.39 9.08
C GLY A 44 -11.31 11.12 9.66
N SER A 45 -10.67 9.98 9.38
CA SER A 45 -9.27 9.76 9.77
C SER A 45 -8.44 9.21 8.61
N PRO A 46 -7.16 9.60 8.49
CA PRO A 46 -6.22 8.91 7.61
C PRO A 46 -6.09 7.45 8.03
N ASP A 47 -5.90 6.56 7.05
CA ASP A 47 -5.61 5.18 7.38
C ASP A 47 -4.20 5.08 8.00
N PRO A 48 -4.03 4.25 9.06
CA PRO A 48 -2.72 4.08 9.67
C PRO A 48 -1.72 3.53 8.65
N LYS A 49 -0.45 3.89 8.83
CA LYS A 49 0.69 3.32 8.09
C LYS A 49 0.74 1.82 8.40
N THR A 50 0.12 1.05 7.53
CA THR A 50 0.02 -0.40 7.53
C THR A 50 0.68 -0.87 6.26
N GLY A 51 1.42 -1.98 6.31
CA GLY A 51 2.16 -2.47 5.15
C GLY A 51 3.66 -2.68 5.42
N THR A 52 4.25 -3.62 4.71
CA THR A 52 5.70 -3.83 4.68
C THR A 52 6.43 -2.62 4.08
N LEU A 53 7.43 -2.07 4.79
CA LEU A 53 8.02 -0.74 4.54
C LEU A 53 8.49 -0.49 3.08
N TYR A 54 9.00 -1.52 2.41
CA TYR A 54 9.49 -1.47 1.02
C TYR A 54 8.38 -1.49 -0.04
N PHE A 55 7.24 -2.08 0.30
CA PHE A 55 6.11 -2.30 -0.61
C PHE A 55 4.94 -1.38 -0.29
N MET A 56 5.01 -0.63 0.83
CA MET A 56 4.03 0.36 1.21
C MET A 56 3.90 1.44 0.14
N PRO A 57 2.68 1.76 -0.32
CA PRO A 57 2.43 2.80 -1.31
C PRO A 57 2.91 4.17 -0.86
N VAL A 58 3.44 4.97 -1.78
CA VAL A 58 4.15 6.22 -1.44
C VAL A 58 3.25 7.24 -0.74
N GLU A 59 1.97 7.34 -1.13
CA GLU A 59 1.01 8.24 -0.49
C GLU A 59 0.72 7.85 0.96
N ILE A 60 0.64 6.55 1.23
CA ILE A 60 0.40 6.04 2.58
C ILE A 60 1.65 6.24 3.43
N ALA A 61 2.83 5.95 2.88
CA ALA A 61 4.09 6.09 3.59
C ALA A 61 4.37 7.56 3.97
N LEU A 62 4.07 8.50 3.06
CA LEU A 62 4.26 9.94 3.27
C LEU A 62 3.07 10.61 3.95
N GLN A 63 1.89 9.97 3.96
CA GLN A 63 0.62 10.61 4.34
C GLN A 63 0.37 11.91 3.56
N MET A 64 0.68 11.87 2.26
CA MET A 64 0.66 13.02 1.36
C MET A 64 0.22 12.58 -0.03
N TYR A 65 -0.63 13.37 -0.69
CA TYR A 65 -1.03 13.12 -2.07
C TYR A 65 0.17 13.29 -3.02
N CYS A 66 0.26 12.43 -4.04
CA CYS A 66 1.28 12.54 -5.10
C CYS A 66 1.06 13.71 -6.06
N ILE A 67 -0.15 14.29 -6.09
CA ILE A 67 -0.37 15.58 -6.74
C ILE A 67 0.06 16.71 -5.81
N ALA A 68 0.89 17.64 -6.33
CA ALA A 68 1.01 18.94 -5.71
C ALA A 68 -0.40 19.57 -5.74
N HIS A 69 -1.06 19.70 -4.60
CA HIS A 69 -2.22 20.57 -4.53
C HIS A 69 -1.75 21.93 -5.02
N PRO A 70 -2.38 22.53 -6.05
CA PRO A 70 -2.01 23.87 -6.43
C PRO A 70 -2.22 24.72 -5.18
N ALA A 71 -1.12 25.20 -4.58
CA ALA A 71 -1.17 26.24 -3.59
C ALA A 71 -2.01 27.32 -4.25
N LYS A 72 -3.20 27.61 -3.69
CA LYS A 72 -4.02 28.71 -4.18
C LYS A 72 -3.07 29.89 -4.26
N LYS A 73 -2.80 30.39 -5.47
CA LYS A 73 -2.05 31.64 -5.64
C LYS A 73 -2.84 32.67 -4.84
N SER A 74 -2.37 32.98 -3.63
CA SER A 74 -2.82 34.20 -2.99
C SER A 74 -2.26 35.28 -3.88
N ASN A 75 -3.11 35.81 -4.77
CA ASN A 75 -2.81 37.04 -5.48
C ASN A 75 -2.67 38.11 -4.40
N LYS A 76 -1.46 38.28 -3.88
CA LYS A 76 -1.08 39.49 -3.17
C LYS A 76 -0.71 40.53 -4.23
N TYR A 77 -1.73 41.21 -4.72
CA TYR A 77 -1.61 42.57 -5.26
C TYR A 77 -2.83 43.36 -4.76
N GLY A 78 -2.61 44.61 -4.36
CA GLY A 78 -3.57 45.52 -3.71
C GLY A 78 -4.90 45.67 -4.48
N ASP A 79 -5.97 46.18 -3.90
CA ASP A 79 -6.06 47.43 -3.12
C ASP A 79 -7.35 47.43 -2.26
N ASN A 80 -7.40 48.36 -1.30
CA ASN A 80 -8.55 48.70 -0.46
C ASN A 80 -9.87 48.81 -1.24
N TYR A 81 -10.91 48.11 -0.80
CA TYR A 81 -12.28 48.62 -0.75
C TYR A 81 -13.03 47.96 0.42
N ASP A 82 -13.64 48.81 1.25
CA ASP A 82 -14.67 48.45 2.23
C ASP A 82 -15.81 47.74 1.52
N ASP A 83 -16.06 46.48 1.87
CA ASP A 83 -17.38 45.88 1.75
C ASP A 83 -17.49 44.72 2.76
N GLU A 84 -18.60 44.65 3.49
CA GLU A 84 -18.91 43.58 4.43
C GLU A 84 -19.06 42.25 3.68
N VAL A 85 -17.94 41.58 3.40
CA VAL A 85 -17.93 40.26 2.77
C VAL A 85 -18.00 39.21 3.88
N SER A 86 -19.14 38.52 3.95
CA SER A 86 -19.30 37.27 4.72
C SER A 86 -18.06 36.38 4.60
N PRO A 87 -17.59 35.74 5.69
CA PRO A 87 -16.39 34.93 5.65
C PRO A 87 -16.52 33.89 4.54
N PRO A 88 -15.49 33.73 3.68
CA PRO A 88 -15.52 32.74 2.61
C PRO A 88 -15.80 31.36 3.23
N PRO A 89 -16.59 30.51 2.56
CA PRO A 89 -16.90 29.18 3.08
C PRO A 89 -15.60 28.45 3.42
N PRO A 90 -15.54 27.71 4.54
CA PRO A 90 -14.32 27.05 4.98
C PRO A 90 -13.79 26.21 3.82
N THR A 91 -12.62 26.59 3.33
CA THR A 91 -11.90 25.86 2.31
C THR A 91 -11.77 24.42 2.77
N SER A 92 -12.42 23.50 2.06
CA SER A 92 -12.38 22.07 2.33
C SER A 92 -10.93 21.66 2.53
N SER A 93 -10.57 21.30 3.75
CA SER A 93 -9.32 20.61 4.01
C SER A 93 -9.26 19.39 3.10
N PRO A 94 -8.08 19.08 2.52
CA PRO A 94 -7.96 17.88 1.71
C PRO A 94 -8.41 16.68 2.54
N SER A 95 -9.25 15.83 1.94
CA SER A 95 -9.74 14.63 2.62
C SER A 95 -8.53 13.81 3.09
N PRO A 96 -8.62 13.18 4.28
CA PRO A 96 -7.54 12.35 4.78
C PRO A 96 -7.16 11.27 3.76
N ILE A 97 -5.86 10.95 3.66
CA ILE A 97 -5.37 9.89 2.78
C ILE A 97 -5.96 8.56 3.26
N GLN A 98 -6.68 7.88 2.37
CA GLN A 98 -7.28 6.57 2.63
C GLN A 98 -6.80 5.57 1.59
N TYR A 99 -6.69 4.31 2.02
CA TYR A 99 -6.36 3.22 1.16
C TYR A 99 -7.40 3.07 0.05
N ASN A 100 -6.92 2.87 -1.18
CA ASN A 100 -7.75 2.68 -2.36
C ASN A 100 -7.22 1.54 -3.25
N PRO A 101 -7.98 1.07 -4.25
CA PRO A 101 -7.58 -0.08 -5.07
C PRO A 101 -6.25 0.09 -5.82
N GLN A 102 -5.84 1.31 -6.15
CA GLN A 102 -4.54 1.53 -6.81
C GLN A 102 -3.36 1.31 -5.86
N HIS A 103 -3.53 1.55 -4.55
CA HIS A 103 -2.49 1.31 -3.56
C HIS A 103 -2.06 -0.16 -3.53
N ASP A 104 -2.99 -1.10 -3.64
CA ASP A 104 -2.65 -2.53 -3.80
C ASP A 104 -1.84 -2.78 -5.08
N LEU A 105 -2.21 -2.16 -6.21
CA LEU A 105 -1.46 -2.29 -7.47
C LEU A 105 -0.05 -1.70 -7.37
N GLU A 106 0.12 -0.58 -6.67
CA GLU A 106 1.43 0.01 -6.43
C GLU A 106 2.31 -0.93 -5.60
N SER A 107 1.76 -1.55 -4.55
CA SER A 107 2.48 -2.57 -3.77
C SER A 107 2.87 -3.78 -4.61
N VAL A 108 1.97 -4.29 -5.48
CA VAL A 108 2.32 -5.35 -6.44
C VAL A 108 3.45 -4.90 -7.37
N TRP A 109 3.41 -3.67 -7.86
CA TRP A 109 4.46 -3.11 -8.70
C TRP A 109 5.82 -3.07 -7.99
N TRP A 110 5.85 -2.62 -6.73
CA TRP A 110 7.07 -2.65 -5.90
C TRP A 110 7.59 -4.07 -5.68
N VAL A 111 6.71 -5.04 -5.44
CA VAL A 111 7.10 -6.47 -5.34
C VAL A 111 7.70 -6.98 -6.64
N LEU A 112 7.10 -6.66 -7.79
CA LEU A 112 7.64 -7.07 -9.10
C LEU A 112 9.02 -6.44 -9.34
N LEU A 113 9.16 -5.14 -9.07
CA LEU A 113 10.45 -4.44 -9.19
C LEU A 113 11.50 -5.08 -8.28
N TYR A 114 11.14 -5.40 -7.04
CA TYR A 114 12.02 -6.06 -6.09
C TYR A 114 12.49 -7.44 -6.59
N ILE A 115 11.59 -8.27 -7.11
CA ILE A 115 11.93 -9.60 -7.63
C ILE A 115 12.90 -9.48 -8.81
N VAL A 116 12.66 -8.58 -9.77
CA VAL A 116 13.49 -8.46 -10.98
C VAL A 116 14.80 -7.70 -10.76
N THR A 117 15.02 -7.14 -9.56
CA THR A 117 16.23 -6.37 -9.24
C THR A 117 17.00 -6.91 -8.03
N SER A 118 16.36 -7.01 -6.87
CA SER A 118 16.96 -7.43 -5.61
C SER A 118 17.16 -8.94 -5.50
N CYS A 119 16.34 -9.73 -6.20
CA CYS A 119 16.37 -11.19 -6.08
C CYS A 119 17.18 -11.87 -7.20
N VAL A 120 17.97 -11.12 -7.97
CA VAL A 120 18.77 -11.67 -9.06
C VAL A 120 20.26 -11.45 -8.84
N TYR A 121 21.09 -12.41 -9.24
CA TYR A 121 22.54 -12.31 -9.17
C TYR A 121 23.10 -11.46 -10.31
N HIS A 122 22.82 -10.16 -10.28
CA HIS A 122 23.28 -9.21 -11.29
C HIS A 122 23.63 -7.86 -10.64
N PRO A 123 24.93 -7.50 -10.52
CA PRO A 123 25.36 -6.32 -9.78
C PRO A 123 24.69 -5.00 -10.21
N PRO A 124 24.52 -4.68 -11.51
CA PRO A 124 23.80 -3.47 -11.92
C PRO A 124 22.36 -3.40 -11.39
N SER A 125 21.66 -4.55 -11.36
CA SER A 125 20.29 -4.62 -10.84
C SER A 125 20.26 -4.44 -9.33
N LEU A 126 21.23 -5.01 -8.60
CA LEU A 126 21.36 -4.83 -7.15
C LEU A 126 21.70 -3.38 -6.78
N THR A 127 22.60 -2.72 -7.52
CA THR A 127 22.92 -1.30 -7.34
C THR A 127 21.71 -0.41 -7.58
N TYR A 128 20.86 -0.78 -8.55
CA TYR A 128 19.62 -0.06 -8.81
C TYR A 128 18.59 -0.26 -7.70
N ALA A 129 18.38 -1.50 -7.27
CA ALA A 129 17.50 -1.85 -6.16
C ALA A 129 17.82 -1.08 -4.87
N ALA A 130 19.11 -0.88 -4.58
CA ALA A 130 19.57 -0.20 -3.37
C ALA A 130 19.04 1.24 -3.23
N LYS A 131 18.65 1.90 -4.34
CA LYS A 131 18.07 3.25 -4.33
C LYS A 131 16.63 3.31 -3.82
N TYR A 132 15.94 2.17 -3.77
CA TYR A 132 14.49 2.10 -3.53
C TYR A 132 14.11 1.19 -2.37
N PHE A 133 14.94 0.18 -2.08
CA PHE A 133 14.67 -0.84 -1.06
C PHE A 133 15.59 -0.73 0.17
N GLY A 134 16.11 0.46 0.42
CA GLY A 134 16.87 0.81 1.62
C GLY A 134 16.02 1.40 2.75
N TYR A 135 16.66 1.70 3.88
CA TYR A 135 16.04 2.45 4.97
C TYR A 135 15.79 3.91 4.51
N ASN A 136 14.58 4.43 4.72
CA ASN A 136 14.18 5.80 4.34
C ASN A 136 14.11 6.13 2.84
N GLU A 137 13.98 5.15 1.96
CA GLU A 137 13.94 5.39 0.49
C GLU A 137 12.57 5.84 -0.06
N THR A 138 11.62 6.21 0.81
CA THR A 138 10.27 6.62 0.40
C THR A 138 10.27 7.83 -0.54
N ALA A 139 11.20 8.78 -0.37
CA ALA A 139 11.32 9.93 -1.28
C ALA A 139 11.77 9.52 -2.69
N ASN A 140 12.73 8.58 -2.79
CA ASN A 140 13.19 8.04 -4.07
C ASN A 140 12.09 7.20 -4.75
N ARG A 141 11.33 6.42 -3.97
CA ARG A 141 10.15 5.71 -4.48
C ARG A 141 9.07 6.65 -5.00
N HIS A 142 8.79 7.73 -4.27
CA HIS A 142 7.85 8.77 -4.70
C HIS A 142 8.30 9.41 -6.02
N HIS A 143 9.58 9.80 -6.12
CA HIS A 143 10.12 10.35 -7.35
C HIS A 143 9.98 9.37 -8.53
N LEU A 144 10.25 8.08 -8.31
CA LEU A 144 10.13 7.05 -9.35
C LEU A 144 8.68 6.90 -9.85
N ILE A 145 7.69 6.93 -8.96
CA ILE A 145 6.27 6.82 -9.34
C ILE A 145 5.80 8.07 -10.08
N VAL A 146 6.20 9.26 -9.62
CA VAL A 146 5.73 10.54 -10.17
C VAL A 146 6.42 10.92 -11.47
N SER A 147 7.74 10.74 -11.54
CA SER A 147 8.56 11.19 -12.68
C SER A 147 8.87 10.06 -13.66
N GLY A 148 8.56 8.82 -13.30
CA GLY A 148 9.02 7.63 -14.03
C GLY A 148 10.54 7.43 -13.94
N ASN A 149 11.05 6.43 -14.63
CA ASN A 149 12.48 6.30 -14.89
C ASN A 149 12.74 5.81 -16.32
N PRO A 150 13.32 6.66 -17.18
CA PRO A 150 13.60 6.29 -18.58
C PRO A 150 14.77 5.29 -18.73
N VAL A 151 15.56 5.03 -17.68
CA VAL A 151 16.80 4.24 -17.75
C VAL A 151 16.68 2.89 -17.04
N LEU A 152 15.62 2.13 -17.35
CA LEU A 152 15.46 0.77 -16.80
C LEU A 152 16.15 -0.31 -17.66
N PHE A 153 16.29 -0.08 -18.97
CA PHE A 153 16.80 -1.08 -19.92
C PHE A 153 18.24 -1.50 -19.69
N SER A 154 19.14 -0.54 -19.43
CA SER A 154 20.56 -0.82 -19.25
C SER A 154 20.90 -1.40 -17.87
N THR A 155 19.91 -1.49 -16.98
CA THR A 155 20.11 -1.77 -15.57
C THR A 155 19.64 -3.17 -15.17
N PHE A 156 18.70 -3.74 -15.91
CA PHE A 156 18.19 -5.08 -15.66
C PHE A 156 19.07 -6.12 -16.33
N MET A 157 19.02 -7.36 -15.83
CA MET A 157 19.57 -8.49 -16.59
C MET A 157 18.95 -8.50 -18.00
N PRO A 158 19.74 -8.77 -19.06
CA PRO A 158 19.22 -8.83 -20.43
C PRO A 158 18.00 -9.75 -20.58
N GLU A 159 18.02 -10.89 -19.88
CA GLU A 159 16.93 -11.87 -19.86
C GLU A 159 15.62 -11.29 -19.30
N LEU A 160 15.70 -10.24 -18.47
CA LEU A 160 14.58 -9.51 -17.86
C LEU A 160 14.17 -8.26 -18.64
N GLY A 161 14.73 -8.03 -19.83
CA GLY A 161 14.47 -6.82 -20.64
C GLY A 161 13.00 -6.53 -20.91
N ALA A 162 12.13 -7.54 -21.01
CA ALA A 162 10.69 -7.31 -21.17
C ALA A 162 10.06 -6.64 -19.93
N PHE A 163 10.54 -6.91 -18.71
CA PHE A 163 10.10 -6.18 -17.52
C PHE A 163 10.59 -4.73 -17.51
N ALA A 164 11.80 -4.47 -18.05
CA ALA A 164 12.32 -3.11 -18.17
C ALA A 164 11.46 -2.22 -19.09
N MET A 165 10.74 -2.81 -20.05
CA MET A 165 9.70 -2.09 -20.82
C MET A 165 8.42 -1.88 -20.02
N ARG A 166 7.90 -2.96 -19.42
CA ARG A 166 6.52 -2.97 -18.92
C ARG A 166 6.34 -2.31 -17.57
N LEU A 167 7.31 -2.44 -16.66
CA LEU A 167 7.21 -1.80 -15.35
C LEU A 167 7.12 -0.26 -15.44
N PRO A 168 7.97 0.46 -16.19
CA PRO A 168 7.81 1.91 -16.31
C PRO A 168 6.51 2.31 -17.03
N GLU A 169 6.07 1.54 -18.03
CA GLU A 169 4.77 1.76 -18.70
C GLU A 169 3.59 1.70 -17.71
N VAL A 170 3.59 0.68 -16.85
CA VAL A 170 2.58 0.53 -15.79
C VAL A 170 2.67 1.67 -14.77
N ALA A 171 3.88 2.06 -14.34
CA ALA A 171 4.05 3.15 -13.39
C ALA A 171 3.55 4.50 -13.93
N SER A 172 3.91 4.82 -15.17
CA SER A 172 3.42 6.03 -15.86
C SER A 172 1.90 6.04 -15.91
N THR A 173 1.28 4.94 -16.36
CA THR A 173 -0.17 4.86 -16.49
C THR A 173 -0.87 4.90 -15.12
N MET A 174 -0.30 4.28 -14.09
CA MET A 174 -0.79 4.42 -12.70
C MET A 174 -0.79 5.88 -12.25
N TYR A 175 0.27 6.63 -12.55
CA TYR A 175 0.36 8.05 -12.20
C TYR A 175 -0.60 8.91 -13.02
N ASP A 176 -0.66 8.73 -14.34
CA ASP A 176 -1.54 9.50 -15.23
C ASP A 176 -3.01 9.32 -14.83
N LEU A 177 -3.48 8.08 -14.67
CA LEU A 177 -4.86 7.81 -14.25
C LEU A 177 -5.13 8.26 -12.82
N TYR A 178 -4.12 8.24 -11.94
CA TYR A 178 -4.23 8.82 -10.62
C TYR A 178 -4.43 10.34 -10.66
N THR A 179 -3.64 11.07 -11.45
CA THR A 179 -3.76 12.53 -11.54
C THR A 179 -5.11 12.93 -12.11
N GLN A 180 -5.58 12.25 -13.16
CA GLN A 180 -6.91 12.43 -13.73
C GLN A 180 -8.00 12.15 -12.69
N ARG A 181 -7.97 10.97 -12.05
CA ARG A 181 -9.00 10.56 -11.07
C ARG A 181 -9.10 11.52 -9.89
N ASN A 182 -7.97 12.02 -9.39
CA ASN A 182 -7.96 12.97 -8.28
C ASN A 182 -8.37 14.38 -8.73
N GLY A 183 -7.97 14.81 -9.93
CA GLY A 183 -8.41 16.07 -10.54
C GLY A 183 -9.92 16.12 -10.73
N ASP A 184 -10.51 15.00 -11.19
CA ASP A 184 -11.96 14.85 -11.38
C ASP A 184 -12.73 14.56 -10.08
N GLN A 185 -12.06 14.55 -8.92
CA GLN A 185 -12.64 14.23 -7.61
C GLN A 185 -13.34 12.86 -7.56
N ASN A 186 -12.88 11.91 -8.38
CA ASN A 186 -13.45 10.56 -8.51
C ASN A 186 -12.72 9.53 -7.63
N ALA A 187 -11.83 9.95 -6.74
CA ALA A 187 -11.00 9.06 -5.92
C ALA A 187 -11.80 8.11 -5.00
N GLN A 188 -13.06 8.42 -4.70
CA GLN A 188 -13.96 7.59 -3.88
C GLN A 188 -14.93 6.72 -4.71
N LYS A 189 -14.87 6.77 -6.04
CA LYS A 189 -15.75 6.01 -6.92
C LYS A 189 -15.08 4.70 -7.35
N PRO A 190 -15.65 3.51 -7.06
CA PRO A 190 -15.05 2.21 -7.42
C PRO A 190 -14.77 2.02 -8.91
N ASP A 191 -15.69 2.43 -9.77
CA ASP A 191 -15.59 2.32 -11.23
C ASP A 191 -14.41 3.12 -11.80
N ALA A 192 -14.01 4.22 -11.15
CA ALA A 192 -12.85 5.02 -11.52
C ALA A 192 -11.49 4.27 -11.39
N TYR A 193 -11.48 3.07 -10.79
CA TYR A 193 -10.29 2.22 -10.68
C TYR A 193 -10.27 1.06 -11.69
N ALA A 194 -11.37 0.83 -12.42
CA ALA A 194 -11.46 -0.28 -13.38
C ALA A 194 -10.42 -0.14 -14.50
N GLY A 195 -10.26 1.09 -15.03
CA GLY A 195 -9.30 1.37 -16.10
C GLY A 195 -7.86 1.01 -15.75
N ILE A 196 -7.39 1.38 -14.55
CA ILE A 196 -6.02 1.06 -14.14
C ILE A 196 -5.82 -0.44 -13.89
N HIS A 197 -6.82 -1.15 -13.35
CA HIS A 197 -6.73 -2.61 -13.16
C HIS A 197 -6.65 -3.35 -14.50
N ILE A 198 -7.47 -2.96 -15.48
CA ILE A 198 -7.47 -3.53 -16.83
C ILE A 198 -6.11 -3.29 -17.49
N HIS A 199 -5.62 -2.04 -17.44
CA HIS A 199 -4.33 -1.71 -18.02
C HIS A 199 -3.20 -2.50 -17.35
N PHE A 200 -3.12 -2.51 -16.03
CA PHE A 200 -2.10 -3.24 -15.27
C PHE A 200 -2.06 -4.72 -15.66
N TYR A 201 -3.22 -5.38 -15.70
CA TYR A 201 -3.33 -6.78 -16.10
C TYR A 201 -2.88 -6.99 -17.56
N ASN A 202 -3.43 -6.21 -18.50
CA ASN A 202 -3.15 -6.37 -19.92
C ASN A 202 -1.67 -6.14 -20.23
N THR A 203 -1.06 -5.11 -19.65
CA THR A 203 0.35 -4.78 -19.86
C THR A 203 1.25 -5.93 -19.39
N LEU A 204 0.99 -6.53 -18.23
CA LEU A 204 1.74 -7.70 -17.75
C LEU A 204 1.41 -8.99 -18.52
N ALA A 205 0.19 -9.15 -19.01
CA ALA A 205 -0.20 -10.29 -19.84
C ALA A 205 0.53 -10.32 -21.20
N THR A 206 1.00 -9.17 -21.69
CA THR A 206 1.80 -9.11 -22.93
C THR A 206 3.22 -9.65 -22.78
N LEU A 207 3.68 -9.93 -21.56
CA LEU A 207 5.04 -10.40 -21.39
C LEU A 207 5.19 -11.83 -22.02
N PRO A 208 6.26 -12.14 -22.78
CA PRO A 208 6.28 -13.26 -23.75
C PRO A 208 6.22 -14.68 -23.13
N PRO A 209 5.48 -15.69 -23.59
CA PRO A 209 5.32 -16.97 -22.86
C PRO A 209 6.58 -17.86 -22.71
N GLN A 210 7.50 -17.84 -23.68
CA GLN A 210 8.73 -18.65 -23.73
C GLN A 210 9.92 -17.80 -23.30
N ARG A 211 10.60 -18.08 -22.17
CA ARG A 211 11.54 -17.09 -21.61
C ARG A 211 12.85 -17.64 -21.03
N PRO A 212 13.99 -17.00 -21.37
CA PRO A 212 15.28 -17.28 -20.72
C PRO A 212 15.23 -16.98 -19.21
N TRP A 213 14.35 -16.07 -18.78
CA TRP A 213 14.24 -15.73 -17.37
C TRP A 213 13.69 -16.82 -16.45
N ARG A 214 13.09 -17.90 -16.99
CA ARG A 214 12.54 -19.01 -16.18
C ARG A 214 13.64 -19.81 -15.49
N TYR A 215 14.86 -19.68 -16.01
CA TYR A 215 16.05 -20.40 -15.55
C TYR A 215 17.00 -19.50 -14.76
N ILE A 216 16.62 -18.23 -14.53
CA ILE A 216 17.40 -17.34 -13.67
C ILE A 216 17.36 -17.90 -12.26
N LYS A 217 18.54 -18.16 -11.70
CA LYS A 217 18.68 -18.47 -10.28
C LYS A 217 18.36 -17.21 -9.49
N VAL A 218 17.29 -17.27 -8.73
CA VAL A 218 16.91 -16.23 -7.78
C VAL A 218 17.85 -16.35 -6.58
N GLY A 219 18.47 -15.24 -6.18
CA GLY A 219 19.34 -15.18 -5.01
C GLY A 219 18.57 -14.96 -3.72
N VAL A 220 19.21 -15.32 -2.59
CA VAL A 220 18.71 -14.92 -1.26
C VAL A 220 18.74 -13.38 -1.23
N PRO A 221 17.61 -12.71 -0.92
CA PRO A 221 17.57 -11.27 -0.94
C PRO A 221 18.57 -10.66 0.05
N VAL A 222 19.11 -9.48 -0.28
CA VAL A 222 19.85 -8.67 0.68
C VAL A 222 18.96 -8.46 1.91
N GLN A 223 19.42 -8.91 3.08
CA GLN A 223 18.66 -8.83 4.34
C GLN A 223 18.17 -7.40 4.59
N GLN A 224 16.95 -7.29 5.13
CA GLN A 224 16.46 -6.05 5.72
C GLN A 224 17.54 -5.53 6.69
N PRO A 225 18.00 -4.27 6.58
CA PRO A 225 18.77 -3.65 7.64
C PRO A 225 17.91 -3.72 8.90
N SER A 226 18.43 -4.37 9.94
CA SER A 226 17.80 -4.37 11.25
C SER A 226 17.52 -2.93 11.66
N GLN A 227 16.26 -2.64 12.01
CA GLN A 227 15.94 -1.39 12.68
C GLN A 227 16.85 -1.28 13.91
N PRO A 228 17.52 -0.13 14.15
CA PRO A 228 17.97 0.18 15.50
C PRO A 228 16.73 0.09 16.39
N ALA A 229 16.81 -0.70 17.46
CA ALA A 229 15.72 -0.81 18.42
C ALA A 229 15.21 0.60 18.76
N PRO A 230 13.88 0.85 18.74
CA PRO A 230 13.37 2.11 19.23
C PRO A 230 13.90 2.29 20.65
N GLN A 231 14.62 3.40 20.88
CA GLN A 231 15.02 3.77 22.24
C GLN A 231 13.74 3.78 23.08
N ALA A 232 13.73 2.96 24.13
CA ALA A 232 12.62 2.85 25.04
C ALA A 232 12.34 4.25 25.60
N VAL A 233 11.28 4.89 25.08
CA VAL A 233 10.69 6.05 25.74
C VAL A 233 9.93 5.47 26.91
N ASP A 234 10.54 5.57 28.09
CA ASP A 234 10.01 5.11 29.36
C ASP A 234 8.62 5.74 29.57
N SER A 235 7.58 4.97 29.27
CA SER A 235 6.18 5.33 29.51
C SER A 235 5.63 4.32 30.50
N PRO A 236 5.13 4.75 31.66
CA PRO A 236 4.72 3.84 32.71
C PRO A 236 3.53 2.98 32.25
N MET A 237 3.72 1.66 32.31
CA MET A 237 2.67 0.67 32.03
C MET A 237 1.40 0.99 32.82
N ARG A 238 0.30 1.25 32.11
CA ARG A 238 -1.04 1.18 32.66
C ARG A 238 -1.41 -0.30 32.75
N GLN A 239 -1.61 -0.81 33.97
CA GLN A 239 -2.08 -2.19 34.18
C GLN A 239 -3.48 -2.36 33.56
N PRO A 240 -3.80 -3.56 33.02
CA PRO A 240 -5.13 -3.84 32.51
C PRO A 240 -6.12 -3.94 33.68
N GLU A 241 -7.14 -3.07 33.69
CA GLU A 241 -8.27 -3.15 34.60
C GLU A 241 -9.07 -4.43 34.30
N THR A 242 -9.15 -5.32 35.29
CA THR A 242 -10.06 -6.47 35.29
C THR A 242 -11.52 -6.01 35.30
N PRO A 243 -12.42 -6.59 34.49
CA PRO A 243 -13.84 -6.24 34.51
C PRO A 243 -14.46 -6.67 35.84
N VAL A 244 -14.94 -5.71 36.63
CA VAL A 244 -15.80 -5.97 37.80
C VAL A 244 -17.23 -6.16 37.28
N MET A 245 -17.73 -7.39 37.34
CA MET A 245 -19.16 -7.67 37.20
C MET A 245 -19.85 -7.28 38.51
N PRO A 246 -21.00 -6.57 38.48
CA PRO A 246 -21.74 -6.27 39.69
C PRO A 246 -22.52 -7.52 40.16
N ASP A 247 -22.24 -7.95 41.39
CA ASP A 247 -23.09 -8.84 42.18
C ASP A 247 -24.42 -8.12 42.48
N ASN A 248 -25.52 -8.68 42.01
CA ASN A 248 -26.87 -8.56 42.57
C ASN A 248 -27.75 -9.61 41.90
N ASP A 249 -27.98 -10.73 42.59
CA ASP A 249 -29.28 -10.98 43.22
C ASP A 249 -29.35 -12.43 43.70
N GLU A 250 -29.38 -12.52 45.03
CA GLU A 250 -29.63 -13.68 45.84
C GLU A 250 -31.13 -13.98 45.79
N GLU A 251 -31.58 -15.04 45.12
CA GLU A 251 -32.82 -15.71 45.53
C GLU A 251 -32.94 -17.17 45.05
N ALA A 252 -33.54 -17.97 45.93
CA ALA A 252 -34.00 -19.35 45.76
C ALA A 252 -33.00 -20.52 45.89
N ARG A 253 -32.60 -20.80 47.15
CA ARG A 253 -32.54 -22.19 47.65
C ARG A 253 -33.96 -22.71 47.91
N PRO A 254 -34.24 -23.98 47.62
CA PRO A 254 -34.33 -24.99 48.70
C PRO A 254 -33.76 -26.35 48.24
N SER A 255 -33.50 -27.38 49.03
CA SER A 255 -33.37 -27.69 50.45
C SER A 255 -32.81 -29.11 50.50
N LYS A 256 -32.11 -29.44 51.58
CA LYS A 256 -31.46 -30.71 51.96
C LYS A 256 -32.21 -32.01 51.59
N ARG A 257 -31.47 -33.06 51.20
CA ARG A 257 -31.30 -34.35 51.94
C ARG A 257 -30.70 -35.49 51.10
N LEU A 258 -29.75 -36.23 51.73
CA LEU A 258 -29.47 -37.70 51.69
C LEU A 258 -29.23 -38.34 50.29
N ARG A 259 -28.34 -39.31 50.04
CA ARG A 259 -27.67 -40.33 50.86
C ARG A 259 -26.55 -40.97 50.03
N ALA A 260 -25.73 -41.77 50.70
CA ALA A 260 -24.60 -42.55 50.19
C ALA A 260 -25.00 -43.76 49.30
N ASP A 261 -23.94 -44.33 48.69
CA ASP A 261 -23.75 -45.71 48.21
C ASP A 261 -24.56 -46.21 47.00
N HIS A 262 -23.88 -46.33 45.84
CA HIS A 262 -23.42 -47.62 45.29
C HIS A 262 -22.56 -47.42 44.05
#